data_AF-A0AAU9VAM0-F1
#
_entry.id   AF-A0AAU9VAM0-F1
#
_cell.length_a   1.000
_cell.length_b   1.000
_cell.length_c   1.000
_cell.angle_alpha   90.00
_cell.angle_beta   90.00
_cell.angle_gamma   90.00
#
_symmetry.space_group_name_H-M   'P 1'
#
loop_
_entity.id
_entity.type
_entity.pdbx_description
1 polymer ?
#
loop_
_entity_poly.entity_id
_entity_poly.type
_entity_poly.pdbx_seq_one_letter_code
_entity_poly.pdbx_strand_id
1 'polypeptide(L)'
;MVQEGESAGDGLIAPRRLQNPCLENPVRMDLHRELMFNQKIGKNVLNQKSELQKALSKHKEKQLMNQIKDHKETPELERAIAERARRLEQAEQNTEEIEAGTNPTLQEVRARLRHAAPTPSPAASAH
;
A
#
# COMPACT_ATOMS: atom_id res chain seq x y z
N MET A 1 -48.32 -40.69 -12.35
CA MET A 1 -49.47 -41.16 -13.16
C MET A 1 -49.35 -40.52 -14.54
N VAL A 2 -48.65 -41.16 -15.47
CA VAL A 2 -48.74 -40.83 -16.90
C VAL A 2 -49.05 -42.15 -17.59
N GLN A 3 -50.15 -42.13 -18.33
CA GLN A 3 -50.81 -43.26 -18.98
C GLN A 3 -49.84 -44.17 -19.73
N GLU A 4 -50.05 -45.47 -19.52
CA GLU A 4 -49.54 -46.51 -20.39
C GLU A 4 -50.12 -46.33 -21.79
N GLY A 5 -49.23 -46.38 -22.79
CA GLY A 5 -49.63 -46.44 -24.18
C GLY A 5 -50.04 -47.86 -24.52
N GLU A 6 -51.31 -48.16 -24.34
CA GLU A 6 -51.96 -49.33 -24.92
C GLU A 6 -52.76 -48.92 -26.16
N SER A 7 -52.66 -49.76 -27.20
CA SER A 7 -53.43 -49.76 -28.46
C SER A 7 -53.07 -48.70 -29.51
N ALA A 8 -52.07 -49.03 -30.33
CA ALA A 8 -52.03 -48.57 -31.71
C ALA A 8 -52.95 -49.47 -32.54
N GLY A 9 -54.10 -48.92 -32.92
CA GLY A 9 -54.82 -49.37 -34.10
C GLY A 9 -53.92 -49.21 -35.34
N ASP A 10 -54.04 -50.18 -36.23
CA ASP A 10 -53.31 -50.37 -37.47
C ASP A 10 -53.25 -49.07 -38.32
N GLY A 11 -52.05 -48.48 -38.50
CA GLY A 11 -51.77 -47.52 -39.58
C GLY A 11 -51.47 -46.05 -39.27
N LEU A 12 -51.54 -45.57 -38.03
CA LEU A 12 -51.25 -44.15 -37.70
C LEU A 12 -50.07 -44.02 -36.72
N ILE A 13 -48.89 -43.61 -37.22
CA ILE A 13 -47.75 -43.22 -36.38
C ILE A 13 -48.07 -41.85 -35.76
N ALA A 14 -48.54 -41.85 -34.51
CA ALA A 14 -48.70 -40.63 -33.74
C ALA A 14 -47.31 -40.02 -33.40
N PRO A 15 -47.15 -38.68 -33.48
CA PRO A 15 -45.91 -38.03 -33.04
C PRO A 15 -45.61 -38.37 -31.58
N ARG A 16 -44.48 -39.05 -31.34
CA ARG A 16 -44.03 -39.40 -30.00
C ARG A 16 -43.32 -38.19 -29.39
N ARG A 17 -43.70 -37.80 -28.18
CA ARG A 17 -42.93 -36.79 -27.42
C ARG A 17 -41.56 -37.39 -27.11
N LEU A 18 -40.51 -36.74 -27.62
CA LEU A 18 -39.14 -37.13 -27.30
C LEU A 18 -38.85 -36.76 -25.85
N GLN A 19 -38.22 -37.70 -25.14
CA GLN A 19 -37.77 -37.49 -23.78
C GLN A 19 -36.71 -36.39 -23.78
N ASN A 20 -36.84 -35.38 -22.90
CA ASN A 20 -35.84 -34.33 -22.81
C ASN A 20 -34.64 -34.81 -21.98
N PRO A 21 -33.46 -35.05 -22.58
CA PRO A 21 -32.30 -35.57 -21.83
C PRO A 21 -31.81 -34.61 -20.74
N CYS A 22 -32.21 -33.33 -20.81
CA CYS A 22 -31.90 -32.32 -19.82
C CYS A 22 -32.68 -32.46 -18.52
N LEU A 23 -33.82 -33.15 -18.56
CA LEU A 23 -34.66 -33.43 -17.39
C LEU A 23 -34.35 -34.80 -16.76
N GLU A 24 -33.74 -35.70 -17.53
CA GLU A 24 -33.35 -37.04 -17.09
C GLU A 24 -32.11 -37.03 -16.18
N ASN A 25 -31.27 -35.99 -16.24
CA ASN A 25 -30.06 -35.88 -15.43
C ASN A 25 -30.25 -34.92 -14.24
N PRO A 26 -30.46 -35.44 -13.00
CA PRO A 26 -30.69 -34.61 -11.82
C PRO A 26 -29.48 -33.73 -11.46
N VAL A 27 -28.27 -34.25 -11.62
CA VAL A 27 -27.01 -33.50 -11.33
C VAL A 27 -26.91 -32.25 -12.20
N ARG A 28 -27.28 -32.37 -13.48
CA ARG A 28 -27.31 -31.24 -14.41
C ARG A 28 -28.42 -30.24 -14.05
N MET A 29 -29.59 -30.71 -13.62
CA MET A 29 -30.68 -29.83 -13.19
C MET A 29 -30.30 -29.03 -11.95
N ASP A 30 -29.62 -29.66 -10.99
CA ASP A 30 -29.15 -29.00 -9.78
C ASP A 30 -28.07 -27.96 -10.08
N LEU A 31 -27.09 -28.31 -10.92
CA LEU A 31 -26.09 -27.35 -11.40
C LEU A 31 -26.75 -26.15 -12.11
N HIS A 32 -27.75 -26.39 -12.97
CA HIS A 32 -28.47 -25.31 -13.65
C HIS A 32 -29.20 -24.39 -12.65
N ARG A 33 -29.85 -24.98 -11.63
CA ARG A 33 -30.54 -24.23 -10.56
C ARG A 33 -29.55 -23.36 -9.77
N GLU A 34 -28.40 -23.92 -9.42
CA GLU A 34 -27.35 -23.20 -8.69
C GLU A 34 -26.77 -22.04 -9.50
N LEU A 35 -26.46 -22.27 -10.78
CA LEU A 35 -25.96 -21.23 -11.68
C LEU A 35 -26.97 -20.08 -11.87
N MET A 36 -28.25 -20.42 -12.06
CA MET A 36 -29.33 -19.42 -12.15
C MET A 36 -29.51 -18.65 -10.84
N PHE A 37 -29.37 -19.32 -9.69
CA PHE A 37 -29.40 -18.65 -8.39
C PHE A 37 -28.23 -17.68 -8.22
N ASN A 38 -27.01 -18.12 -8.54
CA ASN A 38 -25.83 -17.28 -8.47
C ASN A 38 -25.93 -16.06 -9.39
N GLN A 39 -26.48 -16.21 -10.59
CA GLN A 39 -26.75 -15.10 -11.50
C GLN A 39 -27.77 -14.10 -10.91
N LYS A 40 -28.86 -14.59 -10.31
CA LYS A 40 -29.86 -13.73 -9.64
C LYS A 40 -29.29 -12.94 -8.47
N ILE A 41 -28.38 -13.54 -7.71
CA ILE A 41 -27.71 -12.89 -6.57
C ILE A 41 -26.54 -12.00 -7.03
N GLY A 42 -26.13 -12.08 -8.31
CA GLY A 42 -24.98 -11.33 -8.84
C GLY A 42 -23.62 -11.91 -8.46
N LYS A 43 -23.55 -13.18 -8.06
CA LYS A 43 -22.29 -13.89 -7.74
C LYS A 43 -21.68 -14.49 -9.01
N ASN A 44 -20.56 -13.91 -9.46
CA ASN A 44 -19.82 -14.43 -10.63
C ASN A 44 -18.96 -15.65 -10.25
N VAL A 45 -19.37 -16.86 -10.64
CA VAL A 45 -18.64 -18.10 -10.33
C VAL A 45 -17.37 -18.34 -11.14
N LEU A 46 -17.23 -17.69 -12.31
CA LEU A 46 -16.12 -17.94 -13.24
C LEU A 46 -14.82 -17.24 -12.81
N ASN A 47 -14.91 -16.13 -12.07
CA ASN A 47 -13.77 -15.27 -11.73
C ASN A 47 -13.56 -15.08 -10.22
N GLN A 48 -14.18 -15.92 -9.39
CA GLN A 48 -13.99 -15.87 -7.94
C GLN A 48 -12.79 -16.70 -7.51
N LYS A 49 -11.88 -16.07 -6.77
CA LYS A 49 -10.93 -16.80 -5.92
C LYS A 49 -11.72 -17.74 -5.01
N SER A 50 -11.27 -18.98 -4.84
CA SER A 50 -11.91 -19.91 -3.90
C SER A 50 -11.96 -19.30 -2.48
N GLU A 51 -12.90 -19.73 -1.65
CA GLU A 51 -12.99 -19.26 -0.25
C GLU A 51 -11.65 -19.48 0.48
N LEU A 52 -10.97 -20.61 0.22
CA LEU A 52 -9.63 -20.89 0.72
C LEU A 52 -8.60 -19.85 0.24
N GLN A 53 -8.61 -19.50 -1.04
CA GLN A 53 -7.68 -18.50 -1.59
C GLN A 53 -7.95 -17.10 -1.00
N LYS A 54 -9.22 -16.72 -0.79
CA LYS A 54 -9.58 -15.48 -0.10
C LYS A 54 -9.07 -15.48 1.34
N ALA A 55 -9.24 -16.59 2.07
CA ALA A 55 -8.75 -16.73 3.44
C ALA A 55 -7.22 -16.63 3.53
N LEU A 56 -6.49 -17.30 2.63
CA LEU A 56 -5.03 -17.22 2.56
C LEU A 56 -4.55 -15.80 2.20
N SER A 57 -5.21 -15.11 1.27
CA SER A 57 -4.89 -13.71 0.95
C SER A 57 -5.07 -12.80 2.17
N LYS A 58 -6.21 -12.92 2.89
CA LYS A 58 -6.45 -12.15 4.12
C LYS A 58 -5.42 -12.45 5.21
N HIS A 59 -5.00 -13.72 5.35
CA HIS A 59 -3.98 -14.10 6.32
C HIS A 59 -2.61 -13.47 5.99
N LYS A 60 -2.18 -13.54 4.73
CA LYS A 60 -0.92 -12.91 4.27
C LYS A 60 -0.94 -11.40 4.47
N GLU A 61 -2.06 -10.74 4.12
CA GLU A 61 -2.24 -9.29 4.33
C GLU A 61 -2.15 -8.92 5.82
N LYS A 62 -2.79 -9.69 6.69
CA LYS A 62 -2.71 -9.49 8.14
C LYS A 62 -1.28 -9.66 8.68
N GLN A 63 -0.55 -10.66 8.20
CA GLN A 63 0.85 -10.87 8.59
C GLN A 63 1.72 -9.67 8.18
N LEU A 64 1.59 -9.19 6.94
CA LEU A 64 2.32 -8.02 6.46
C LEU A 64 1.97 -6.77 7.27
N MET A 65 0.69 -6.55 7.56
CA MET A 65 0.23 -5.43 8.37
C MET A 65 0.79 -5.47 9.79
N ASN A 66 0.90 -6.66 10.40
CA ASN A 66 1.53 -6.80 11.71
C ASN A 66 3.03 -6.50 11.66
N GLN A 67 3.76 -7.04 10.67
CA GLN A 67 5.17 -6.71 10.48
C GLN A 67 5.39 -5.20 10.32
N ILE A 68 4.56 -4.53 9.51
CA ILE A 68 4.64 -3.07 9.34
C ILE A 68 4.34 -2.34 10.65
N LYS A 69 3.41 -2.83 11.49
CA LYS A 69 3.13 -2.23 12.81
C LYS A 69 4.30 -2.42 13.77
N ASP A 70 4.86 -3.62 13.82
CA ASP A 70 6.01 -3.95 14.66
C ASP A 70 7.25 -3.12 14.26
N HIS A 71 7.41 -2.79 12.97
CA HIS A 71 8.45 -1.89 12.49
C HIS A 71 8.14 -0.39 12.68
N LYS A 72 6.89 -0.01 12.92
CA LYS A 72 6.48 1.38 13.19
C LYS A 72 6.62 1.76 14.66
N GLU A 73 6.60 0.80 15.56
CA GLU A 73 7.14 0.96 16.92
C GLU A 73 8.63 1.30 16.73
N THR A 74 8.95 2.60 16.71
CA THR A 74 10.29 3.11 16.40
C THR A 74 11.34 2.27 17.12
N PRO A 75 12.20 1.51 16.41
CA PRO A 75 13.24 0.74 17.05
C PRO A 75 14.05 1.69 17.94
N GLU A 76 14.45 1.23 19.12
CA GLU A 76 15.11 2.07 20.14
C GLU A 76 16.28 2.89 19.55
N LEU A 77 16.96 2.32 18.55
CA LEU A 77 17.99 2.96 17.76
C LEU A 77 17.51 4.20 16.98
N GLU A 78 16.36 4.14 16.30
CA GLU A 78 15.81 5.29 15.58
C GLU A 78 15.43 6.43 16.53
N ARG A 79 14.89 6.11 17.72
CA ARG A 79 14.67 7.11 18.78
C ARG A 79 15.97 7.75 19.23
N ALA A 80 17.01 6.96 19.47
CA ALA A 80 18.31 7.47 19.90
C ALA A 80 18.97 8.36 18.82
N ILE A 81 18.83 8.00 17.54
CA ILE A 81 19.29 8.81 16.42
C ILE A 81 18.53 10.14 16.35
N ALA A 82 17.20 10.10 16.47
CA ALA A 82 16.37 11.32 16.47
C ALA A 82 16.69 12.24 17.65
N GLU A 83 16.89 11.68 18.85
CA GLU A 83 17.29 12.46 20.02
C GLU A 83 18.66 13.10 19.83
N ARG A 84 19.63 12.36 19.29
CA ARG A 84 20.97 12.90 19.00
C ARG A 84 20.93 14.00 17.94
N ALA A 85 20.14 13.81 16.89
CA ALA A 85 19.95 14.82 15.86
C ALA A 85 19.37 16.12 16.46
N ARG A 86 18.34 16.01 17.30
CA ARG A 86 17.76 17.16 18.00
C ARG A 86 18.78 17.88 18.90
N ARG A 87 19.63 17.14 19.62
CA ARG A 87 20.69 17.75 20.46
C ARG A 87 21.73 18.50 19.62
N LEU A 88 22.08 17.99 18.43
CA LEU A 88 23.01 18.67 17.52
C LEU A 88 22.40 19.96 16.97
N GLU A 89 21.15 19.92 16.52
CA GLU A 89 20.43 21.13 16.03
C GLU A 89 20.36 22.22 17.11
N GLN A 90 20.06 21.85 18.37
CA GLN A 90 20.05 22.79 19.48
C GLN A 90 21.44 23.38 19.79
N ALA A 91 22.51 22.60 19.62
CA ALA A 91 23.88 23.06 19.84
C ALA A 91 24.34 24.00 18.71
N GLU A 92 24.00 23.69 17.46
CA GLU A 92 24.24 24.55 16.30
C GLU A 92 23.49 25.86 16.45
N GLN A 93 22.22 25.83 16.83
CA GLN A 93 21.40 27.02 17.03
C GLN A 93 21.90 27.91 18.18
N ASN A 94 22.36 27.32 19.30
CA ASN A 94 23.02 28.09 20.37
C ASN A 94 24.36 28.68 19.91
N THR A 95 25.13 27.96 19.09
CA THR A 95 26.41 28.45 18.57
C THR A 95 26.19 29.60 17.59
N GLU A 96 25.19 29.49 16.71
CA GLU A 96 24.76 30.56 15.81
C GLU A 96 24.23 31.78 16.58
N GLU A 97 23.48 31.60 17.68
CA GLU A 97 23.07 32.70 18.55
C GLU A 97 24.26 33.39 19.25
N ILE A 98 25.28 32.64 19.65
CA ILE A 98 26.51 33.19 20.26
C ILE A 98 27.39 33.89 19.21
N GLU A 99 27.41 33.41 17.97
CA GLU A 99 28.14 34.04 16.86
C GLU A 99 27.42 35.28 16.30
N ALA A 100 26.09 35.23 16.16
CA ALA A 100 25.26 36.38 15.78
C ALA A 100 25.24 37.45 16.89
N GLY A 101 25.22 37.01 18.15
CA GLY A 101 25.47 37.80 19.36
C GLY A 101 26.96 38.09 19.58
N THR A 102 27.66 38.47 18.50
CA THR A 102 29.05 38.97 18.49
C THR A 102 29.53 39.54 19.83
N ASN A 103 30.41 38.80 20.51
CA ASN A 103 31.07 39.23 21.73
C ASN A 103 31.68 40.65 21.55
N PRO A 104 31.26 41.67 22.33
CA PRO A 104 31.63 43.07 22.12
C PRO A 104 33.15 43.29 22.20
N THR A 105 33.82 42.53 23.05
CA THR A 105 35.28 42.49 23.19
C THR A 105 35.99 42.05 21.91
N LEU A 106 35.42 41.10 21.17
CA LEU A 106 35.99 40.57 19.94
C LEU A 106 35.83 41.56 18.77
N GLN A 107 34.72 42.30 18.75
CA GLN A 107 34.53 43.41 17.82
C GLN A 107 35.54 44.54 18.07
N GLU A 108 35.78 44.88 19.33
CA GLU A 108 36.72 45.95 19.71
C GLU A 108 38.18 45.60 19.36
N VAL A 109 38.61 44.37 19.62
CA VAL A 109 39.94 43.88 19.22
C VAL A 109 40.11 43.91 17.70
N ARG A 110 39.11 43.49 16.92
CA ARG A 110 39.12 43.57 15.46
C ARG A 110 39.20 45.00 14.95
N ALA A 111 38.48 45.94 15.57
CA ALA A 111 38.54 47.36 15.22
C ALA A 111 39.95 47.93 15.45
N ARG A 112 40.55 47.66 16.61
CA ARG A 112 41.92 48.09 16.94
C ARG A 112 42.96 47.52 15.97
N LEU A 113 42.83 46.25 15.59
CA LEU A 113 43.72 45.62 14.60
C LEU A 113 43.64 46.26 13.21
N ARG A 114 42.45 46.68 12.75
CA ARG A 114 42.31 47.39 11.46
C ARG A 114 43.01 48.75 11.45
N HIS A 115 43.04 49.44 12.59
CA HIS A 115 43.71 50.74 12.70
C HIS A 115 45.21 50.64 13.00
N ALA A 116 45.69 49.46 13.44
CA ALA A 116 47.10 49.22 13.75
C ALA A 116 47.91 48.68 12.55
N ALA A 117 47.29 48.38 11.40
CA ALA A 117 48.01 47.97 10.20
C ALA A 117 48.74 49.19 9.58
N PRO A 118 50.08 49.17 9.48
CA PRO A 118 50.82 50.27 8.88
C PRO A 118 50.58 50.27 7.37
N THR A 119 50.20 51.42 6.81
CA THR A 119 50.11 51.64 5.37
C THR A 119 51.49 51.46 4.73
N PRO A 120 51.67 50.63 3.68
CA PRO A 120 52.88 50.69 2.89
C PRO A 120 52.83 51.99 2.08
N SER A 121 53.72 52.93 2.43
CA SER A 121 54.02 54.14 1.65
C SER A 121 54.62 53.73 0.29
N PRO A 122 54.03 54.09 -0.86
CA PRO A 122 54.70 53.94 -2.14
C PRO A 122 55.53 55.20 -2.40
N ALA A 123 56.73 55.23 -1.84
CA ALA A 123 57.79 56.11 -2.32
C ALA A 123 58.48 55.43 -3.51
N ALA A 124 58.35 55.99 -4.71
CA ALA A 124 59.41 56.16 -5.73
C ALA A 124 58.81 56.28 -7.14
N SER A 125 58.68 57.52 -7.61
CA SER A 125 58.85 57.87 -9.02
C SER A 125 60.30 57.62 -9.43
N ALA A 126 60.55 56.95 -10.56
CA ALA A 126 61.75 57.17 -11.39
C ALA A 126 61.64 56.44 -12.75
N HIS A 127 61.69 57.25 -13.80
CA HIS A 127 62.22 57.08 -15.17
C HIS A 127 62.08 55.77 -15.94
#